data_AF-A0A941SDM8-F1
#
_entry.id   AF-A0A941SDM8-F1
#
_cell.length_a   1.000
_cell.length_b   1.000
_cell.length_c   1.000
_cell.angle_alpha   90.00
_cell.angle_beta   90.00
_cell.angle_gamma   90.00
#
_symmetry.space_group_name_H-M   'P 1'
#
loop_
_entity.id
_entity.type
_entity.pdbx_description
1 polymer ?
#
loop_
_entity_poly.entity_id
_entity_poly.type
_entity_poly.pdbx_seq_one_letter_code
_entity_poly.pdbx_strand_id
1 'polypeptide(L)' 'MANKKSETPVPDFEGTLKKLDSLVEKLEGGELTLEQALKHFEEGVTLARQCQQALRQAEFRVQELISESPNLDSSTEE' A
#
# COMPACT_ATOMS: atom_id res chain seq x y z
N MET A 1 -2.48 16.30 -27.81
CA MET A 1 -3.66 15.45 -27.55
C MET A 1 -3.36 14.62 -26.31
N ALA A 2 -4.08 14.88 -25.21
CA ALA A 2 -3.86 14.28 -23.90
C ALA A 2 -4.63 12.96 -23.78
N ASN A 3 -3.95 11.83 -23.69
CA ASN A 3 -4.60 10.55 -23.43
C ASN A 3 -4.48 10.22 -21.94
N LYS A 4 -5.38 10.83 -21.15
CA LYS A 4 -5.53 10.57 -19.71
C LYS A 4 -6.40 9.32 -19.57
N LYS A 5 -5.81 8.14 -19.77
CA LYS A 5 -6.51 6.86 -19.63
C LYS A 5 -6.73 6.61 -18.14
N SER A 6 -8.00 6.46 -17.81
CA SER A 6 -8.59 6.10 -16.53
C SER A 6 -7.89 4.90 -15.87
N GLU A 7 -7.18 5.15 -14.78
CA GLU A 7 -6.87 4.15 -13.77
C GLU A 7 -7.38 4.70 -12.45
N THR A 8 -8.26 3.96 -11.80
CA THR A 8 -8.62 4.18 -10.40
C THR A 8 -7.33 4.42 -9.62
N PRO A 9 -7.17 5.55 -8.91
CA PRO A 9 -5.92 5.84 -8.23
C PRO A 9 -5.73 4.75 -7.19
N VAL A 10 -4.77 3.85 -7.44
CA VAL A 10 -4.23 3.00 -6.38
C VAL A 10 -3.80 3.98 -5.28
N PRO A 11 -4.23 3.78 -4.03
CA PRO A 11 -3.78 4.63 -2.94
C PRO A 11 -2.26 4.71 -3.00
N ASP A 12 -1.70 5.91 -2.86
CA ASP A 12 -0.25 6.16 -2.99
C ASP A 12 0.53 5.31 -1.98
N PHE A 13 0.88 4.10 -2.38
CA PHE A 13 1.50 3.10 -1.51
C PHE A 13 2.89 3.55 -1.09
N GLU A 14 3.70 4.00 -2.05
CA GLU A 14 5.06 4.47 -1.76
C GLU A 14 5.07 5.69 -0.84
N GLY A 15 4.18 6.64 -1.06
CA GLY A 15 4.07 7.82 -0.19
C GLY A 15 3.58 7.46 1.21
N THR A 16 2.63 6.53 1.33
CA THR A 16 2.12 6.05 2.63
C THR A 16 3.18 5.26 3.38
N LEU A 17 3.93 4.40 2.68
CA LEU A 17 5.03 3.63 3.25
C LEU A 17 6.16 4.53 3.76
N LYS A 18 6.58 5.52 2.98
CA LYS A 18 7.61 6.49 3.40
C LYS A 18 7.20 7.27 4.65
N LYS A 19 5.92 7.65 4.75
CA LYS A 19 5.38 8.32 5.95
C LYS A 19 5.40 7.39 7.16
N LEU A 20 5.06 6.12 6.97
CA LEU A 20 5.10 5.12 8.04
C LEU A 20 6.53 4.91 8.54
N ASP A 21 7.51 4.75 7.64
CA ASP A 21 8.93 4.61 8.00
C ASP A 21 9.42 5.84 8.79
N SER A 22 9.13 7.05 8.30
CA SER A 22 9.48 8.30 8.98
C SER A 22 8.83 8.43 10.36
N LEU A 23 7.67 7.80 10.57
CA LEU A 23 6.97 7.81 11.84
C LEU A 23 7.59 6.80 12.81
N VAL A 24 7.97 5.62 12.32
CA VAL A 24 8.69 4.61 13.11
C VAL A 24 10.02 5.17 13.60
N GLU A 25 10.80 5.81 12.72
CA GLU A 25 12.07 6.46 13.10
C GLU A 25 11.89 7.46 14.25
N LYS A 26 10.80 8.25 14.24
CA LYS A 26 10.50 9.21 15.31
C LYS A 26 10.10 8.53 16.61
N LEU A 27 9.36 7.42 16.54
CA LEU A 27 8.99 6.63 17.72
C LEU A 27 10.21 5.96 18.35
N GLU A 28 11.15 5.47 17.53
CA GLU A 28 12.40 4.85 17.99
C GLU A 28 13.38 5.88 18.58
N GLY A 29 13.31 7.13 18.13
CA GLY A 29 14.17 8.22 18.61
C GLY A 29 14.00 8.58 20.09
N GLY A 30 12.88 8.22 20.73
CA GLY A 30 12.71 8.34 22.20
C GLY A 30 12.57 9.78 22.74
N GLU A 31 12.58 10.81 21.89
CA GLU A 31 12.42 12.21 22.29
C GLU A 31 10.95 12.65 22.48
N LEU A 32 10.00 11.74 22.20
CA LEU A 32 8.57 12.04 22.22
C LEU A 32 8.00 11.91 23.63
N THR A 33 7.12 12.85 24.00
CA THR A 33 6.26 12.69 25.17
C THR A 33 5.24 11.56 24.95
N LEU A 34 4.68 11.01 26.03
CA LEU A 34 3.69 9.94 25.95
C LEU A 34 2.49 10.29 25.06
N GLU A 35 1.98 11.53 25.14
CA GLU A 35 0.86 11.98 24.32
C GLU A 35 1.23 12.05 22.82
N GLN A 36 2.44 12.51 22.51
CA GLN A 36 2.93 12.53 21.13
C GLN A 36 3.17 11.12 20.59
N ALA A 37 3.73 10.23 21.40
CA ALA A 37 3.93 8.83 21.04
C ALA A 37 2.60 8.14 20.72
N LEU A 38 1.54 8.39 21.52
CA LEU A 38 0.21 7.87 21.26
C LEU A 38 -0.38 8.41 19.94
N LYS A 39 -0.27 9.72 19.67
CA LYS A 39 -0.72 10.30 18.39
C LYS A 39 0.01 9.69 17.19
N HIS A 40 1.32 9.58 17.28
CA HIS A 40 2.12 8.97 16.22
C HIS A 40 1.75 7.49 16.03
N PHE A 41 1.52 6.75 17.11
CA PHE A 41 1.07 5.37 17.02
C PHE A 41 -0.27 5.24 16.30
N GLU A 42 -1.27 6.05 16.63
CA GLU A 42 -2.57 6.07 15.94
C GLU A 42 -2.45 6.39 14.44
N GLU A 43 -1.60 7.36 14.11
CA GLU A 43 -1.30 7.73 12.73
C GLU A 43 -0.60 6.57 11.99
N GLY A 44 0.38 5.92 12.63
CA GLY A 44 1.07 4.75 12.09
C GLY A 44 0.12 3.58 11.82
N VAL A 45 -0.81 3.29 12.73
CA VAL A 45 -1.85 2.26 12.52
C VAL A 45 -2.73 2.60 11.32
N THR A 46 -3.06 3.88 11.14
CA THR A 46 -3.87 4.35 10.01
C THR A 46 -3.12 4.19 8.69
N LEU A 47 -1.85 4.59 8.63
CA LEU A 47 -0.98 4.43 7.45
C LEU A 47 -0.78 2.95 7.10
N ALA A 48 -0.54 2.09 8.09
CA ALA A 48 -0.40 0.65 7.87
C ALA A 48 -1.67 0.03 7.24
N ARG A 49 -2.86 0.43 7.72
CA ARG A 49 -4.14 -0.01 7.14
C ARG A 49 -4.31 0.46 5.69
N GLN A 50 -3.88 1.68 5.37
CA GLN A 50 -3.91 2.20 4.01
C GLN A 50 -2.98 1.41 3.08
N CYS A 51 -1.76 1.09 3.52
CA CYS A 51 -0.84 0.22 2.77
C CYS A 51 -1.47 -1.15 2.48
N GLN A 52 -2.06 -1.78 3.50
CA GLN A 52 -2.75 -3.07 3.33
C GLN A 52 -3.92 -2.98 2.34
N GLN A 53 -4.67 -1.89 2.35
CA GLN A 53 -5.77 -1.68 1.41
C GLN A 53 -5.27 -1.51 -0.03
N ALA A 54 -4.17 -0.77 -0.22
CA ALA A 54 -3.54 -0.61 -1.53
C ALA A 54 -3.06 -1.97 -2.09
N LEU A 55 -2.41 -2.78 -1.24
CA LEU A 55 -1.94 -4.12 -1.62
C LEU A 55 -3.11 -5.04 -1.99
N ARG A 56 -4.21 -5.05 -1.22
CA ARG A 56 -5.40 -5.83 -1.56
C ARG A 56 -6.04 -5.42 -2.88
N GLN A 57 -6.07 -4.11 -3.18
CA GLN A 57 -6.59 -3.63 -4.46
C GLN A 57 -5.69 -4.06 -5.63
N ALA A 58 -4.38 -4.01 -5.44
CA ALA A 58 -3.43 -4.49 -6.44
C ALA A 58 -3.59 -6.00 -6.68
N GLU A 59 -3.68 -6.80 -5.61
CA GLU A 59 -3.92 -8.24 -5.68
C GLU A 59 -5.21 -8.58 -6.43
N PHE A 60 -6.31 -7.90 -6.07
CA PHE A 60 -7.59 -8.07 -6.75
C PHE A 60 -7.48 -7.78 -8.25
N ARG A 61 -6.81 -6.70 -8.62
CA ARG A 61 -6.62 -6.32 -10.04
C ARG A 61 -5.74 -7.33 -10.79
N VAL A 62 -4.73 -7.89 -10.14
CA VAL A 62 -3.92 -8.99 -10.72
C VAL A 62 -4.77 -10.24 -10.94
N GLN A 63 -5.60 -10.63 -9.97
CA GLN A 63 -6.50 -11.78 -10.10
C GLN A 63 -7.52 -11.58 -11.23
N GLU A 64 -8.08 -10.38 -11.38
CA GLU A 64 -8.99 -10.03 -12.48
C GLU A 64 -8.29 -10.21 -13.83
N LEU A 65 -7.08 -9.67 -13.99
CA LEU A 65 -6.30 -9.78 -15.23
C LEU A 65 -5.92 -11.23 -15.59
N ILE A 66 -5.59 -12.05 -14.59
CA ILE A 66 -5.31 -13.49 -14.79
C ILE A 66 -6.59 -14.22 -15.21
N SER A 67 -7.72 -13.92 -14.58
CA SER A 67 -9.02 -14.56 -14.88
C SER A 67 -9.56 -14.17 -16.27
N GLU A 68 -9.31 -12.94 -16.70
CA GLU A 68 -9.63 -12.44 -18.05
C GLU A 68 -8.67 -12.98 -19.13
N SER A 69 -7.51 -13.52 -18.73
CA SER A 69 -6.50 -14.11 -19.61
C SER A 69 -6.34 -15.62 -19.35
N PRO A 70 -7.34 -16.47 -19.68
CA PRO A 70 -7.34 -17.91 -19.37
C PRO A 70 -6.25 -18.73 -20.10
N ASN A 71 -5.33 -18.10 -20.84
CA ASN A 71 -4.27 -18.75 -21.60
C ASN A 71 -2.85 -18.54 -21.03
N LEU A 72 -2.69 -17.88 -19.87
CA LEU A 72 -1.36 -17.70 -19.26
C LEU A 72 -0.83 -18.93 -18.50
N ASP A 73 -1.61 -20.02 -18.41
CA ASP A 73 -1.23 -21.29 -17.78
C ASP A 73 -1.39 -22.48 -18.74
N SER A 74 -0.74 -22.44 -19.89
CA SER A 74 -0.55 -23.62 -20.75
C SER A 74 0.92 -24.05 -20.86
N SER A 75 1.77 -23.59 -19.94
CA SER A 75 3.20 -23.96 -19.92
C SER A 75 3.76 -23.96 -18.50
N THR A 76 3.28 -24.86 -17.65
CA THR A 76 4.15 -25.46 -16.64
C THR A 76 4.09 -26.97 -16.87
N GLU A 77 5.18 -27.48 -17.44
CA GLU A 77 5.38 -28.86 -17.87
C GLU A 77 5.31 -29.86 -16.70
N GLU A 78 4.92 -31.09 -17.06
CA GLU A 78 4.87 -32.39 -16.35
C GLU A 78 5.43 -32.51 -14.91
#